data_AF-A0A0P0VJR5-F1
#
_entry.id   AF-A0A0P0VJR5-F1
#
_cell.length_a   1.000
_cell.length_b   1.000
_cell.length_c   1.000
_cell.angle_alpha   90.00
_cell.angle_beta   90.00
_cell.angle_gamma   90.00
#
_symmetry.space_group_name_H-M   'P 1'
#
loop_
_entity.id
_entity.type
_entity.pdbx_description
1 polymer ?
#
loop_
_entity_poly.entity_id
_entity_poly.type
_entity_poly.pdbx_seq_one_letter_code
_entity_poly.pdbx_strand_id
1 'polypeptide(L)'
;MPRPRGRKRAAAAAEEEDAATRGRGKRVKASPKPETEAEYFPDKRNLEDLWLSAFPVGTEWENIDKIKEFNWNFENLEKALEEGGELYEKTVYLFGSTEPQLLGVNGESKIVLIPIVVAVDCPFPPSDKIGINSVQRENEEILPMKAMKMAWVPYFPLEDRLSRIDSLKTKIFTLGCTQRRSALRHLKTERVKLFDYCMPYYMPLNPPENEDDTVINILYPFEPPIFCEFNWEMDDYEVCTNLVVLLWFYLWK
;
A
#
# COMPACT_ATOMS: atom_id res chain seq x y z
N MET A 1 38.55 -11.02 -33.36
CA MET A 1 37.93 -10.95 -34.71
C MET A 1 36.97 -9.75 -34.79
N PRO A 2 37.41 -8.57 -35.24
CA PRO A 2 36.51 -7.47 -35.62
C PRO A 2 36.03 -7.64 -37.08
N ARG A 3 34.83 -7.15 -37.41
CA ARG A 3 34.32 -7.05 -38.80
C ARG A 3 34.24 -5.57 -39.26
N PRO A 4 34.80 -5.19 -40.42
CA PRO A 4 34.63 -3.85 -40.99
C PRO A 4 33.31 -3.69 -41.76
N ARG A 5 32.94 -2.43 -42.05
CA ARG A 5 31.73 -2.01 -42.79
C ARG A 5 31.81 -2.30 -44.29
N GLY A 6 30.65 -2.34 -44.98
CA GLY A 6 30.61 -2.40 -46.45
C GLY A 6 29.32 -1.85 -47.10
N ARG A 7 29.51 -1.22 -48.27
CA ARG A 7 28.54 -0.83 -49.33
C ARG A 7 27.44 0.23 -49.06
N LYS A 8 27.58 1.36 -49.77
CA LYS A 8 26.47 2.19 -50.30
C LYS A 8 25.84 1.55 -51.56
N ARG A 9 24.64 1.99 -51.93
CA ARG A 9 24.13 2.10 -53.31
C ARG A 9 23.20 3.32 -53.42
N ALA A 10 23.03 3.89 -54.63
CA ALA A 10 22.22 5.09 -54.91
C ALA A 10 21.85 5.15 -56.41
N ALA A 11 20.76 5.84 -56.78
CA ALA A 11 20.44 6.37 -58.13
C ALA A 11 19.10 7.16 -58.12
N ALA A 12 18.86 7.97 -59.16
CA ALA A 12 17.70 8.87 -59.43
C ALA A 12 17.52 10.03 -58.41
N ALA A 13 17.53 11.33 -58.74
CA ALA A 13 17.29 12.14 -59.96
C ALA A 13 15.81 12.39 -60.31
N ALA A 14 15.38 13.59 -60.77
CA ALA A 14 16.11 14.87 -60.94
C ALA A 14 15.64 15.95 -59.91
N GLU A 15 15.37 17.25 -60.10
CA GLU A 15 15.24 18.21 -61.24
C GLU A 15 15.80 19.62 -60.83
N GLU A 16 15.80 20.60 -61.75
CA GLU A 16 16.37 21.98 -61.62
C GLU A 16 15.35 22.98 -60.98
N GLU A 17 15.72 23.92 -60.10
CA GLU A 17 16.52 25.17 -60.24
C GLU A 17 15.82 26.32 -61.01
N ASP A 18 15.42 27.39 -60.30
CA ASP A 18 15.71 28.80 -60.66
C ASP A 18 15.43 29.77 -59.46
N ALA A 19 15.63 31.08 -59.64
CA ALA A 19 16.09 31.99 -58.60
C ALA A 19 15.07 32.98 -57.97
N ALA A 20 15.36 33.29 -56.71
CA ALA A 20 15.18 34.55 -55.98
C ALA A 20 14.12 35.60 -56.44
N THR A 21 13.25 36.01 -55.51
CA THR A 21 13.32 37.38 -54.91
C THR A 21 12.37 37.62 -53.72
N ARG A 22 12.75 38.60 -52.87
CA ARG A 22 11.90 39.55 -52.10
C ARG A 22 10.67 39.02 -51.33
N GLY A 23 10.64 39.22 -50.00
CA GLY A 23 9.38 39.27 -49.25
C GLY A 23 9.47 39.24 -47.71
N ARG A 24 9.61 40.41 -47.05
CA ARG A 24 9.51 40.51 -45.58
C ARG A 24 8.04 40.50 -45.13
N GLY A 25 7.43 39.31 -45.12
CA GLY A 25 6.03 39.11 -44.72
C GLY A 25 5.74 39.55 -43.28
N LYS A 26 4.57 40.15 -43.03
CA LYS A 26 4.11 40.52 -41.68
C LYS A 26 3.73 39.27 -40.87
N ARG A 27 4.16 39.24 -39.61
CA ARG A 27 3.70 38.27 -38.61
C ARG A 27 2.20 38.46 -38.37
N VAL A 28 1.39 37.46 -38.71
CA VAL A 28 -0.04 37.42 -38.35
C VAL A 28 -0.15 37.25 -36.83
N LYS A 29 -0.96 38.07 -36.17
CA LYS A 29 -1.40 37.81 -34.79
C LYS A 29 -2.44 36.69 -34.84
N ALA A 30 -2.21 35.59 -34.14
CA ALA A 30 -3.30 34.69 -33.78
C ALA A 30 -4.28 35.43 -32.86
N SER A 31 -5.57 35.15 -33.01
CA SER A 31 -6.60 35.63 -32.07
C SER A 31 -6.34 35.07 -30.67
N PRO A 32 -6.74 35.77 -29.60
CA PRO A 32 -6.80 35.17 -28.27
C PRO A 32 -7.63 33.88 -28.32
N LYS A 33 -7.14 32.81 -27.68
CA LYS A 33 -8.06 31.75 -27.26
C LYS A 33 -9.02 32.36 -26.22
N PRO A 34 -10.30 31.96 -26.19
CA PRO A 34 -11.14 32.28 -25.05
C PRO A 34 -10.49 31.70 -23.79
N GLU A 35 -10.50 32.48 -22.71
CA GLU A 35 -10.08 32.01 -21.39
C GLU A 35 -11.15 31.04 -20.90
N THR A 36 -10.89 29.74 -21.01
CA THR A 36 -11.64 28.73 -20.25
C THR A 36 -11.46 29.05 -18.78
N GLU A 37 -12.56 29.28 -18.07
CA GLU A 37 -12.57 29.34 -16.61
C GLU A 37 -11.85 28.10 -16.08
N ALA A 38 -10.83 28.31 -15.24
CA ALA A 38 -10.06 27.21 -14.69
C ALA A 38 -10.96 26.43 -13.73
N GLU A 39 -11.28 25.20 -14.12
CA GLU A 39 -12.01 24.23 -13.29
C GLU A 39 -11.26 24.10 -11.95
N TYR A 40 -11.85 24.63 -10.87
CA TYR A 40 -11.19 24.71 -9.58
C TYR A 40 -11.18 23.34 -8.91
N PHE A 41 -10.12 22.58 -9.17
CA PHE A 41 -9.76 21.45 -8.34
C PHE A 41 -9.37 21.98 -6.95
N PRO A 42 -9.89 21.41 -5.85
CA PRO A 42 -9.47 21.80 -4.50
C PRO A 42 -7.97 21.55 -4.34
N ASP A 43 -7.28 22.47 -3.66
CA ASP A 43 -5.85 22.36 -3.41
C ASP A 43 -5.53 21.05 -2.67
N LYS A 44 -4.63 20.27 -3.26
CA LYS A 44 -4.27 18.94 -2.79
C LYS A 44 -3.63 19.02 -1.40
N ARG A 45 -4.13 18.28 -0.41
CA ARG A 45 -3.65 18.37 0.97
C ARG A 45 -2.21 17.87 1.06
N ASN A 46 -1.38 18.53 1.88
CA ASN A 46 0.08 18.34 1.90
C ASN A 46 0.52 16.86 2.13
N LEU A 47 -0.31 16.09 2.84
CA LEU A 47 -0.09 14.67 3.19
C LEU A 47 -1.01 13.68 2.44
N GLU A 48 -1.82 14.11 1.46
CA GLU A 48 -2.91 13.32 0.87
C GLU A 48 -2.47 12.02 0.18
N ASP A 49 -1.25 11.96 -0.38
CA ASP A 49 -0.67 10.73 -0.96
C ASP A 49 0.21 9.92 0.01
N LEU A 50 0.25 10.27 1.30
CA LEU A 50 0.99 9.50 2.30
C LEU A 50 0.55 8.03 2.33
N TRP A 51 -0.77 7.78 2.35
CA TRP A 51 -1.32 6.42 2.33
C TRP A 51 -1.00 5.65 1.03
N LEU A 52 -0.84 6.34 -0.10
CA LEU A 52 -0.43 5.76 -1.39
C LEU A 52 1.06 5.40 -1.45
N SER A 53 1.89 6.01 -0.59
CA SER A 53 3.32 5.73 -0.51
C SER A 53 3.67 4.58 0.44
N ALA A 54 2.81 4.30 1.42
CA ALA A 54 2.90 3.11 2.26
C ALA A 54 2.46 1.86 1.47
N PHE A 55 3.35 0.86 1.33
CA PHE A 55 3.01 -0.37 0.62
C PHE A 55 1.97 -1.18 1.40
N PRO A 56 0.88 -1.65 0.77
CA PRO A 56 -0.12 -2.51 1.39
C PRO A 56 0.44 -3.94 1.55
N VAL A 57 0.96 -4.25 2.74
CA VAL A 57 1.37 -5.61 3.11
C VAL A 57 0.14 -6.53 3.26
N GLY A 58 0.36 -7.85 3.28
CA GLY A 58 -0.72 -8.86 3.31
C GLY A 58 -1.72 -8.80 2.14
N THR A 59 -1.52 -7.92 1.16
CA THR A 59 -2.53 -7.60 0.14
C THR A 59 -2.12 -8.18 -1.20
N GLU A 60 -2.97 -9.03 -1.78
CA GLU A 60 -2.66 -9.68 -3.05
C GLU A 60 -2.35 -8.68 -4.18
N TRP A 61 -1.26 -8.91 -4.91
CA TRP A 61 -0.81 -8.03 -6.00
C TRP A 61 -1.83 -7.74 -7.10
N GLU A 62 -2.85 -8.59 -7.26
CA GLU A 62 -3.92 -8.38 -8.24
C GLU A 62 -4.99 -7.39 -7.76
N ASN A 63 -5.07 -7.19 -6.44
CA ASN A 63 -6.07 -6.34 -5.78
C ASN A 63 -5.51 -4.95 -5.39
N ILE A 64 -4.19 -4.74 -5.36
CA ILE A 64 -3.57 -3.45 -4.97
C ILE A 64 -4.08 -2.25 -5.79
N ASP A 65 -4.40 -2.43 -7.07
CA ASP A 65 -4.98 -1.35 -7.88
C ASP A 65 -6.49 -1.16 -7.63
N LYS A 66 -7.20 -2.18 -7.10
CA LYS A 66 -8.63 -2.09 -6.70
C LYS A 66 -8.85 -1.21 -5.47
N ILE A 67 -7.86 -1.13 -4.58
CA ILE A 67 -7.88 -0.23 -3.40
C ILE A 67 -8.19 1.22 -3.85
N LYS A 68 -7.66 1.63 -5.01
CA LYS A 68 -7.75 2.99 -5.55
C LYS A 68 -9.06 3.27 -6.31
N GLU A 69 -10.02 2.34 -6.29
CA GLU A 69 -11.35 2.54 -6.89
C GLU A 69 -12.22 3.52 -6.08
N PHE A 70 -11.86 3.81 -4.83
CA PHE A 70 -12.55 4.72 -3.92
C PHE A 70 -11.60 5.84 -3.45
N ASN A 71 -12.16 7.02 -3.19
CA ASN A 71 -11.42 8.15 -2.64
C ASN A 71 -11.40 8.08 -1.11
N TRP A 72 -10.41 7.40 -0.54
CA TRP A 72 -10.28 7.21 0.90
C TRP A 72 -9.76 8.47 1.60
N ASN A 73 -10.46 8.92 2.64
CA ASN A 73 -10.02 10.06 3.45
C ASN A 73 -9.17 9.60 4.65
N PHE A 74 -7.93 10.08 4.73
CA PHE A 74 -6.99 9.84 5.83
C PHE A 74 -6.73 11.09 6.69
N GLU A 75 -7.64 12.07 6.68
CA GLU A 75 -7.56 13.33 7.45
C GLU A 75 -7.22 13.17 8.94
N ASN A 76 -7.60 12.05 9.56
CA ASN A 76 -7.24 11.70 10.93
C ASN A 76 -5.73 11.41 11.09
N LEU A 77 -5.11 10.74 10.11
CA LEU A 77 -3.67 10.49 10.06
C LEU A 77 -2.91 11.79 9.72
N GLU A 78 -3.43 12.59 8.79
CA GLU A 78 -2.86 13.90 8.43
C GLU A 78 -2.80 14.82 9.67
N LYS A 79 -3.93 15.00 10.36
CA LYS A 79 -4.03 15.79 11.60
C LYS A 79 -3.19 15.25 12.77
N ALA A 80 -2.89 13.96 12.80
CA ALA A 80 -1.99 13.39 13.80
C ALA A 80 -0.52 13.77 13.56
N LEU A 81 -0.13 14.03 12.30
CA LEU A 81 1.25 14.31 11.87
C LEU A 81 1.56 15.81 11.71
N GLU A 82 0.53 16.65 11.60
CA GLU A 82 0.57 18.12 11.50
C GLU A 82 0.70 18.84 12.86
N GLU A 83 0.88 20.17 12.86
CA GLU A 83 1.18 20.94 14.08
C GLU A 83 0.02 20.91 15.09
N GLY A 84 0.29 20.33 16.26
CA GLY A 84 -0.70 20.04 17.31
C GLY A 84 -1.20 18.59 17.34
N GLY A 85 -0.81 17.75 16.38
CA GLY A 85 -1.12 16.31 16.35
C GLY A 85 -0.27 15.46 17.29
N GLU A 86 -0.79 14.28 17.68
CA GLU A 86 -0.16 13.36 18.63
C GLU A 86 1.15 12.71 18.15
N LEU A 87 1.45 12.80 16.85
CA LEU A 87 2.67 12.31 16.19
C LEU A 87 3.55 13.46 15.67
N TYR A 88 3.21 14.72 16.00
CA TYR A 88 3.99 15.89 15.60
C TYR A 88 5.38 15.92 16.23
N GLU A 89 6.39 16.39 15.48
CA GLU A 89 7.80 16.44 15.91
C GLU A 89 8.42 15.05 16.27
N LYS A 90 7.72 13.95 15.98
CA LYS A 90 8.19 12.57 16.20
C LYS A 90 8.83 11.95 14.97
N THR A 91 9.40 10.76 15.15
CA THR A 91 9.82 9.88 14.04
C THR A 91 8.82 8.74 13.92
N VAL A 92 8.22 8.57 12.74
CA VAL A 92 7.03 7.73 12.54
C VAL A 92 7.25 6.81 11.35
N TYR A 93 6.99 5.51 11.54
CA TYR A 93 7.13 4.47 10.50
C TYR A 93 5.75 3.93 10.13
N LEU A 94 5.40 4.03 8.85
CA LEU A 94 4.07 3.72 8.33
C LEU A 94 4.10 2.54 7.35
N PHE A 95 3.14 1.63 7.47
CA PHE A 95 2.87 0.60 6.47
C PHE A 95 1.38 0.51 6.18
N GLY A 96 1.03 0.12 4.95
CA GLY A 96 -0.35 -0.10 4.55
C GLY A 96 -0.75 -1.56 4.79
N SER A 97 -2.05 -1.82 4.91
CA SER A 97 -2.67 -3.15 4.80
C SER A 97 -4.05 -2.98 4.15
N THR A 98 -4.82 -4.05 3.95
CA THR A 98 -6.24 -3.94 3.57
C THR A 98 -7.14 -4.90 4.32
N GLU A 99 -8.30 -4.41 4.73
CA GLU A 99 -9.38 -5.19 5.32
C GLU A 99 -10.47 -5.48 4.27
N PRO A 100 -10.77 -6.75 3.94
CA PRO A 100 -11.81 -7.10 2.97
C PRO A 100 -13.21 -7.02 3.62
N GLN A 101 -14.08 -6.15 3.11
CA GLN A 101 -15.44 -5.96 3.62
C GLN A 101 -16.48 -6.08 2.50
N LEU A 102 -17.61 -6.75 2.78
CA LEU A 102 -18.71 -6.91 1.81
C LEU A 102 -19.68 -5.73 1.93
N LEU A 103 -19.60 -4.79 0.98
CA LEU A 103 -20.36 -3.54 1.00
C LEU A 103 -21.36 -3.48 -0.16
N GLY A 104 -22.52 -2.83 0.08
CA GLY A 104 -23.47 -2.49 -0.96
C GLY A 104 -23.02 -1.25 -1.73
N VAL A 105 -22.45 -1.42 -2.92
CA VAL A 105 -21.91 -0.33 -3.76
C VAL A 105 -22.79 -0.18 -5.00
N ASN A 106 -23.42 0.99 -5.18
CA ASN A 106 -24.33 1.29 -6.29
C ASN A 106 -25.50 0.30 -6.48
N GLY A 107 -25.87 -0.44 -5.42
CA GLY A 107 -26.92 -1.47 -5.44
C GLY A 107 -26.42 -2.91 -5.63
N GLU A 108 -25.12 -3.11 -5.87
CA GLU A 108 -24.49 -4.44 -5.96
C GLU A 108 -23.68 -4.78 -4.71
N SER A 109 -23.73 -6.04 -4.27
CA SER A 109 -22.89 -6.53 -3.17
C SER A 109 -21.46 -6.78 -3.67
N LYS A 110 -20.51 -5.96 -3.21
CA LYS A 110 -19.12 -5.96 -3.69
C LYS A 110 -18.15 -6.12 -2.51
N ILE A 111 -17.16 -6.99 -2.66
CA ILE A 111 -16.01 -7.04 -1.74
C ILE A 111 -15.13 -5.81 -2.04
N VAL A 112 -15.02 -4.93 -1.05
CA VAL A 112 -14.17 -3.73 -1.07
C VAL A 112 -12.99 -3.99 -0.15
N LEU A 113 -11.77 -3.72 -0.64
CA LEU A 113 -10.57 -3.70 0.19
C LEU A 113 -10.40 -2.30 0.79
N ILE A 114 -10.71 -2.17 2.08
CA ILE A 114 -10.55 -0.93 2.83
C ILE A 114 -9.06 -0.80 3.19
N PRO A 115 -8.33 0.24 2.73
CA PRO A 115 -6.94 0.43 3.12
C PRO A 115 -6.85 0.83 4.59
N ILE A 116 -5.97 0.13 5.32
CA ILE A 116 -5.54 0.50 6.65
C ILE A 116 -4.12 1.06 6.54
N VAL A 117 -3.81 2.11 7.29
CA VAL A 117 -2.44 2.59 7.46
C VAL A 117 -2.10 2.52 8.94
N VAL A 118 -1.10 1.72 9.28
CA VAL A 118 -0.57 1.60 10.64
C VAL A 118 0.61 2.57 10.77
N ALA A 119 0.56 3.45 11.76
CA ALA A 119 1.62 4.40 12.07
C ALA A 119 2.27 4.04 13.41
N VAL A 120 3.58 3.83 13.40
CA VAL A 120 4.38 3.45 14.58
C VAL A 120 5.30 4.59 14.97
N ASP A 121 5.03 5.20 16.13
CA ASP A 121 5.92 6.14 16.80
C ASP A 121 7.18 5.40 17.29
N CYS A 122 8.36 5.70 16.70
CA CYS A 122 9.60 5.04 17.08
C CYS A 122 10.83 5.92 16.77
N PRO A 123 11.75 6.15 17.72
CA PRO A 123 12.95 6.96 17.47
C PRO A 123 14.03 6.26 16.62
N PHE A 124 13.87 4.97 16.32
CA PHE A 124 14.75 4.18 15.46
C PHE A 124 13.92 3.33 14.49
N PRO A 125 14.47 2.85 13.37
CA PRO A 125 13.71 2.04 12.42
C PRO A 125 13.26 0.71 13.04
N PRO A 126 12.01 0.27 12.78
CA PRO A 126 11.58 -1.11 13.01
C PRO A 126 12.44 -2.10 12.21
N SER A 127 12.26 -3.40 12.47
CA SER A 127 13.10 -4.46 11.88
C SER A 127 13.25 -4.34 10.36
N ASP A 128 14.42 -4.70 9.84
CA ASP A 128 14.70 -4.80 8.41
C ASP A 128 14.21 -6.13 7.81
N LYS A 129 13.21 -6.74 8.45
CA LYS A 129 12.71 -8.10 8.21
C LYS A 129 11.21 -8.11 7.91
N ILE A 130 10.80 -9.17 7.22
CA ILE A 130 9.44 -9.49 6.81
C ILE A 130 9.12 -10.87 7.34
N GLY A 131 8.02 -10.99 8.08
CA GLY A 131 7.39 -12.27 8.39
C GLY A 131 6.58 -12.75 7.19
N ILE A 132 6.55 -14.05 6.95
CA ILE A 132 5.72 -14.68 5.90
C ILE A 132 4.78 -15.67 6.56
N ASN A 133 3.58 -15.20 6.88
CA ASN A 133 2.58 -15.98 7.62
C ASN A 133 1.46 -16.41 6.67
N SER A 134 1.38 -17.71 6.42
CA SER A 134 0.39 -18.33 5.54
C SER A 134 -0.24 -19.51 6.24
N VAL A 135 -1.58 -19.58 6.24
CA VAL A 135 -2.37 -20.67 6.85
C VAL A 135 -1.99 -22.07 6.31
N GLN A 136 -1.32 -22.13 5.15
CA GLN A 136 -0.83 -23.37 4.52
C GLN A 136 0.60 -23.76 4.95
N ARG A 137 1.22 -23.04 5.89
CA ARG A 137 2.59 -23.29 6.37
C ARG A 137 2.61 -23.46 7.89
N GLU A 138 3.31 -24.49 8.35
CA GLU A 138 3.51 -24.82 9.76
C GLU A 138 4.42 -23.82 10.51
N ASN A 139 5.27 -23.09 9.78
CA ASN A 139 6.27 -22.18 10.34
C ASN A 139 6.30 -20.84 9.58
N GLU A 140 6.54 -19.75 10.30
CA GLU A 140 6.87 -18.44 9.73
C GLU A 140 8.22 -18.49 8.98
N GLU A 141 8.27 -17.95 7.76
CA GLU A 141 9.54 -17.73 7.04
C GLU A 141 9.97 -16.26 7.20
N ILE A 142 10.95 -15.99 8.07
CA ILE A 142 11.47 -14.63 8.29
C ILE A 142 12.52 -14.27 7.22
N LEU A 143 12.22 -13.28 6.37
CA LEU A 143 13.08 -12.82 5.28
C LEU A 143 13.56 -11.38 5.48
N PRO A 144 14.80 -11.00 5.09
CA PRO A 144 15.20 -9.61 5.07
C PRO A 144 14.42 -8.83 4.00
N MET A 145 13.91 -7.64 4.34
CA MET A 145 13.15 -6.74 3.45
C MET A 145 13.81 -6.55 2.09
N LYS A 146 15.15 -6.43 2.07
CA LYS A 146 15.97 -6.31 0.86
C LYS A 146 15.75 -7.45 -0.14
N ALA A 147 15.51 -8.69 0.31
CA ALA A 147 15.19 -9.82 -0.57
C ALA A 147 13.80 -9.66 -1.22
N MET A 148 12.83 -9.12 -0.46
CA MET A 148 11.49 -8.76 -0.93
C MET A 148 11.46 -7.42 -1.71
N LYS A 149 12.63 -6.80 -1.94
CA LYS A 149 12.77 -5.46 -2.55
C LYS A 149 12.04 -4.34 -1.79
N MET A 150 11.87 -4.55 -0.49
CA MET A 150 11.28 -3.61 0.46
C MET A 150 12.36 -2.86 1.25
N ALA A 151 12.01 -1.69 1.78
CA ALA A 151 12.78 -0.95 2.76
C ALA A 151 11.89 0.10 3.44
N TRP A 152 12.29 0.59 4.62
CA TRP A 152 11.82 1.88 5.13
C TRP A 152 12.42 3.00 4.28
N VAL A 153 11.55 3.83 3.67
CA VAL A 153 11.91 4.93 2.76
C VAL A 153 11.37 6.23 3.35
N PRO A 154 12.16 7.32 3.44
CA PRO A 154 11.66 8.60 3.92
C PRO A 154 10.55 9.13 3.01
N TYR A 155 9.41 9.48 3.60
CA TYR A 155 8.37 10.26 2.97
C TYR A 155 8.66 11.75 3.16
N PHE A 156 8.23 12.55 2.19
CA PHE A 156 8.30 14.00 2.20
C PHE A 156 6.90 14.52 1.88
N PRO A 157 6.34 15.48 2.65
CA PRO A 157 5.11 16.18 2.28
C PRO A 157 5.21 16.84 0.90
N LEU A 158 4.06 17.14 0.26
CA LEU A 158 4.00 17.77 -1.07
C LEU A 158 4.73 19.13 -1.16
N GLU A 159 4.66 19.93 -0.10
CA GLU A 159 5.36 21.22 0.01
C GLU A 159 6.88 21.02 0.22
N ASP A 160 7.27 19.88 0.78
CA ASP A 160 8.62 19.58 1.29
C ASP A 160 9.43 18.60 0.40
N ARG A 161 8.98 18.30 -0.83
CA ARG A 161 9.61 17.29 -1.71
C ARG A 161 11.07 17.56 -2.10
N LEU A 162 11.61 18.75 -1.80
CA LEU A 162 13.01 19.14 -2.02
C LEU A 162 13.81 19.30 -0.70
N SER A 163 13.16 19.16 0.46
CA SER A 163 13.77 19.27 1.78
C SER A 163 14.62 18.04 2.14
N ARG A 164 15.35 18.10 3.26
CA ARG A 164 15.98 16.93 3.86
C ARG A 164 15.09 16.35 4.95
N ILE A 165 15.14 15.04 5.15
CA ILE A 165 14.45 14.38 6.27
C ILE A 165 14.93 14.93 7.63
N ASP A 166 16.13 15.49 7.69
CA ASP A 166 16.69 16.16 8.87
C ASP A 166 16.10 17.55 9.17
N SER A 167 15.51 18.22 8.17
CA SER A 167 14.90 19.55 8.31
C SER A 167 13.39 19.49 8.51
N LEU A 168 12.77 18.32 8.38
CA LEU A 168 11.36 18.13 8.74
C LEU A 168 11.24 18.00 10.26
N LYS A 169 10.22 18.65 10.83
CA LYS A 169 9.81 18.48 12.23
C LYS A 169 9.36 17.03 12.49
N THR A 170 8.28 16.61 11.84
CA THR A 170 7.80 15.22 11.86
C THR A 170 8.55 14.41 10.81
N LYS A 171 9.26 13.35 11.21
CA LYS A 171 10.09 12.52 10.33
C LYS A 171 9.35 11.25 9.94
N ILE A 172 8.75 11.29 8.76
CA ILE A 172 7.87 10.24 8.25
C ILE A 172 8.68 9.26 7.39
N PHE A 173 8.56 7.97 7.70
CA PHE A 173 9.10 6.87 6.89
C PHE A 173 7.97 5.92 6.50
N THR A 174 8.02 5.38 5.29
CA THR A 174 7.02 4.46 4.77
C THR A 174 7.69 3.15 4.34
N LEU A 175 7.03 2.01 4.56
CA LEU A 175 7.47 0.74 4.00
C LEU A 175 7.23 0.77 2.50
N GLY A 176 8.27 1.02 1.71
CA GLY A 176 8.19 1.05 0.25
C GLY A 176 8.58 -0.29 -0.37
N CYS A 177 7.89 -0.73 -1.42
CA CYS A 177 8.28 -1.89 -2.23
C CYS A 177 8.66 -1.47 -3.66
N THR A 178 9.86 -1.85 -4.12
CA THR A 178 10.34 -1.52 -5.47
C THR A 178 10.09 -2.62 -6.52
N GLN A 179 9.41 -3.70 -6.14
CA GLN A 179 8.97 -4.75 -7.06
C GLN A 179 7.81 -4.23 -7.94
N ARG A 180 8.02 -4.15 -9.26
CA ARG A 180 6.98 -3.71 -10.21
C ARG A 180 6.00 -4.84 -10.52
N ARG A 181 4.69 -4.54 -10.60
CA ARG A 181 3.63 -5.50 -10.96
C ARG A 181 3.92 -6.25 -12.26
N SER A 182 4.47 -5.58 -13.28
CA SER A 182 4.86 -6.19 -14.55
C SER A 182 5.98 -7.25 -14.41
N ALA A 183 6.90 -7.06 -13.47
CA ALA A 183 8.01 -7.98 -13.23
C ALA A 183 7.62 -9.22 -12.41
N LEU A 184 6.42 -9.25 -11.79
CA LEU A 184 5.88 -10.44 -11.12
C LEU A 184 5.57 -11.57 -12.11
N ARG A 185 5.20 -11.22 -13.35
CA ARG A 185 4.90 -12.16 -14.44
C ARG A 185 6.10 -13.02 -14.88
N HIS A 186 7.28 -12.77 -14.32
CA HIS A 186 8.51 -13.51 -14.56
C HIS A 186 9.06 -14.20 -13.29
N LEU A 187 8.30 -14.17 -12.18
CA LEU A 187 8.59 -14.90 -10.96
C LEU A 187 7.77 -16.20 -10.92
N LYS A 188 8.24 -17.20 -10.17
CA LYS A 188 7.43 -18.37 -9.82
C LYS A 188 6.23 -17.95 -8.94
N THR A 189 5.10 -18.66 -9.04
CA THR A 189 3.91 -18.45 -8.20
C THR A 189 4.24 -18.45 -6.70
N GLU A 190 5.06 -19.40 -6.26
CA GLU A 190 5.64 -19.48 -4.90
C GLU A 190 6.20 -18.12 -4.44
N ARG A 191 6.98 -17.45 -5.30
CA ARG A 191 7.67 -16.19 -5.00
C ARG A 191 6.75 -14.96 -5.11
N VAL A 192 5.63 -15.06 -5.83
CA VAL A 192 4.58 -14.03 -5.81
C VAL A 192 3.77 -14.13 -4.52
N LYS A 193 3.35 -15.33 -4.13
CA LYS A 193 2.56 -15.57 -2.90
C LYS A 193 3.27 -15.14 -1.60
N LEU A 194 4.61 -15.09 -1.57
CA LEU A 194 5.34 -14.48 -0.44
C LEU A 194 4.96 -13.01 -0.17
N PHE A 195 4.55 -12.24 -1.18
CA PHE A 195 4.08 -10.87 -0.97
C PHE A 195 2.63 -10.81 -0.51
N ASP A 196 1.80 -11.75 -0.94
CA ASP A 196 0.41 -11.85 -0.50
C ASP A 196 0.32 -12.26 0.99
N TYR A 197 1.40 -12.85 1.54
CA TYR A 197 1.54 -13.28 2.94
C TYR A 197 2.61 -12.50 3.73
N CYS A 198 3.15 -11.40 3.20
CA CYS A 198 4.18 -10.63 3.89
C CYS A 198 3.59 -9.72 4.97
N MET A 199 4.23 -9.64 6.13
CA MET A 199 3.99 -8.62 7.16
C MET A 199 5.33 -8.03 7.64
N PRO A 200 5.38 -6.75 8.10
CA PRO A 200 6.55 -6.20 8.77
C PRO A 200 6.86 -7.02 10.02
N TYR A 201 8.06 -7.57 10.13
CA TYR A 201 8.41 -8.37 11.29
C TYR A 201 8.71 -7.47 12.49
N TYR A 202 7.90 -7.57 13.55
CA TYR A 202 8.19 -6.91 14.81
C TYR A 202 8.88 -7.90 15.76
N MET A 203 10.15 -7.65 16.07
CA MET A 203 10.83 -8.34 17.15
C MET A 203 10.50 -7.59 18.45
N PRO A 204 9.78 -8.21 19.42
CA PRO A 204 9.47 -7.56 20.67
C PRO A 204 10.77 -7.26 21.44
N LEU A 205 10.81 -6.10 22.12
CA LEU A 205 12.03 -5.58 22.76
C LEU A 205 12.45 -6.43 23.97
N ASN A 206 11.47 -7.02 24.65
CA ASN A 206 11.65 -8.16 25.52
C ASN A 206 11.26 -9.42 24.71
N PRO A 207 11.87 -10.60 24.96
CA PRO A 207 11.17 -11.83 24.60
C PRO A 207 9.80 -11.83 25.32
N PRO A 208 8.76 -12.49 24.77
CA PRO A 208 7.59 -12.79 25.59
C PRO A 208 8.08 -13.55 26.83
N GLU A 209 7.65 -13.10 28.01
CA GLU A 209 7.53 -14.01 29.14
C GLU A 209 6.48 -15.08 28.74
N ASN A 210 6.49 -16.25 29.39
CA ASN A 210 5.55 -17.31 29.03
C ASN A 210 4.14 -16.96 29.54
N GLU A 211 3.49 -16.02 28.85
CA GLU A 211 2.04 -15.85 28.84
C GLU A 211 1.47 -17.08 28.13
N ASP A 212 1.17 -18.13 28.90
CA ASP A 212 0.48 -19.33 28.40
C ASP A 212 -0.84 -18.89 27.77
N ASP A 213 -0.99 -19.07 26.45
CA ASP A 213 -2.10 -18.48 25.67
C ASP A 213 -3.45 -18.80 26.30
N THR A 214 -4.13 -17.74 26.74
CA THR A 214 -5.31 -17.85 27.59
C THR A 214 -6.57 -18.19 26.80
N VAL A 215 -6.51 -18.16 25.45
CA VAL A 215 -7.60 -18.53 24.55
C VAL A 215 -7.44 -19.97 24.04
N ILE A 216 -8.30 -20.88 24.50
CA ILE A 216 -8.37 -22.25 23.99
C ILE A 216 -9.52 -22.42 23.00
N ASN A 217 -9.26 -23.14 21.91
CA ASN A 217 -10.24 -23.46 20.89
C ASN A 217 -11.06 -24.70 21.29
N ILE A 218 -12.33 -24.51 21.65
CA ILE A 218 -13.28 -25.59 21.93
C ILE A 218 -13.92 -26.04 20.62
N LEU A 219 -13.66 -27.30 20.23
CA LEU A 219 -14.27 -27.94 19.07
C LEU A 219 -15.44 -28.83 19.52
N TYR A 220 -16.66 -28.40 19.25
CA TYR A 220 -17.85 -29.23 19.52
C TYR A 220 -18.02 -30.31 18.44
N PRO A 221 -18.27 -31.59 18.83
CA PRO A 221 -18.40 -32.71 17.91
C PRO A 221 -19.77 -32.75 17.21
N PHE A 222 -20.08 -31.67 16.49
CA PHE A 222 -21.22 -31.56 15.58
C PHE A 222 -20.78 -31.81 14.13
N GLU A 223 -21.73 -31.90 13.21
CA GLU A 223 -21.44 -32.13 11.79
C GLU A 223 -22.18 -31.06 10.93
N PRO A 224 -21.51 -30.02 10.42
CA PRO A 224 -20.08 -29.69 10.62
C PRO A 224 -19.75 -29.27 12.06
N PRO A 225 -18.49 -29.42 12.51
CA PRO A 225 -18.09 -29.08 13.88
C PRO A 225 -18.13 -27.57 14.12
N ILE A 226 -18.53 -27.19 15.34
CA ILE A 226 -18.62 -25.79 15.77
C ILE A 226 -17.34 -25.45 16.54
N PHE A 227 -16.62 -24.42 16.08
CA PHE A 227 -15.52 -23.80 16.82
C PHE A 227 -16.07 -22.73 17.75
N CYS A 228 -15.54 -22.67 18.97
CA CYS A 228 -15.69 -21.55 19.89
C CYS A 228 -14.33 -21.23 20.51
N GLU A 229 -13.94 -19.97 20.47
CA GLU A 229 -12.86 -19.46 21.31
C GLU A 229 -13.38 -19.35 22.76
N PHE A 230 -12.56 -19.70 23.74
CA PHE A 230 -12.87 -19.58 25.17
C PHE A 230 -11.62 -19.10 25.90
N ASN A 231 -11.69 -17.93 26.55
CA ASN A 231 -10.60 -17.39 27.32
C ASN A 231 -10.69 -17.80 28.79
N TRP A 232 -9.81 -18.69 29.26
CA TRP A 232 -9.90 -19.25 30.63
C TRP A 232 -9.59 -18.27 31.78
N GLU A 233 -9.12 -17.05 31.49
CA GLU A 233 -8.97 -15.97 32.48
C GLU A 233 -10.17 -15.01 32.51
N MET A 234 -10.86 -14.84 31.37
CA MET A 234 -11.85 -13.78 31.14
C MET A 234 -13.29 -14.30 31.05
N ASP A 235 -13.48 -15.54 30.57
CA ASP A 235 -14.78 -16.18 30.40
C ASP A 235 -15.10 -17.09 31.60
N ASP A 236 -16.15 -16.75 32.33
CA ASP A 236 -16.65 -17.58 33.41
C ASP A 236 -17.19 -18.92 32.86
N TYR A 237 -16.80 -20.04 33.47
CA TYR A 237 -17.16 -21.39 33.03
C TYR A 237 -18.68 -21.62 32.97
N GLU A 238 -19.47 -20.88 33.75
CA GLU A 238 -20.94 -20.93 33.67
C GLU A 238 -21.48 -20.25 32.38
N VAL A 239 -20.81 -19.23 31.86
CA VAL A 239 -21.21 -18.52 30.61
C VAL A 239 -21.06 -19.43 29.39
N CYS A 240 -20.02 -20.28 29.38
CA CYS A 240 -19.77 -21.21 28.28
C CYS A 240 -20.94 -22.20 28.04
N THR A 241 -21.75 -22.49 29.07
CA THR A 241 -22.97 -23.32 28.93
C THR A 241 -24.16 -22.60 28.30
N ASN A 242 -24.14 -21.25 28.28
CA ASN A 242 -25.26 -20.41 27.82
C ASN A 242 -25.10 -19.95 26.35
N LEU A 243 -23.87 -19.92 25.81
CA LEU A 243 -23.59 -19.54 24.41
C LEU A 243 -24.39 -20.37 23.38
N VAL A 244 -24.54 -21.67 23.63
CA VAL A 244 -25.32 -22.60 22.79
C VAL A 244 -26.80 -22.21 22.70
N VAL A 245 -27.36 -21.57 23.74
CA VAL A 245 -28.77 -21.15 23.79
C VAL A 245 -28.99 -19.83 23.05
N LEU A 246 -28.03 -18.90 23.12
CA LEU A 246 -28.12 -17.57 22.50
C LEU A 246 -28.04 -17.62 20.96
N LEU A 247 -27.16 -18.46 20.41
CA LEU A 247 -27.05 -18.66 18.95
C LEU A 247 -28.36 -19.18 18.33
N TRP A 248 -29.10 -20.03 19.06
CA TRP A 248 -30.37 -20.57 18.60
C TRP A 248 -31.49 -19.51 18.53
N PHE A 249 -31.38 -18.44 19.33
CA PHE A 249 -32.36 -17.33 19.35
C PHE A 249 -32.16 -16.31 18.23
N TYR A 250 -30.93 -16.17 17.70
CA TYR A 250 -30.60 -15.21 16.64
C TYR A 250 -30.87 -15.73 15.21
N LEU A 251 -31.06 -17.04 15.04
CA LEU A 251 -31.35 -17.69 13.74
C LEU A 251 -32.85 -17.81 13.42
N TRP A 252 -33.74 -17.27 14.27
CA TRP A 252 -35.20 -17.46 14.16
C TRP A 252 -36.03 -16.18 14.42
N LYS A 253 -35.51 -15.03 13.98
CA LYS A 253 -36.21 -13.73 13.92
C LYS A 253 -35.89 -12.98 12.62
#